data_AF-A0A524PEZ5-F1
#
_entry.id   AF-A0A524PEZ5-F1
#
_cell.length_a   1.000
_cell.length_b   1.000
_cell.length_c   1.000
_cell.angle_alpha   90.00
_cell.angle_beta   90.00
_cell.angle_gamma   90.00
#
_symmetry.space_group_name_H-M   'P 1'
#
loop_
_entity.id
_entity.type
_entity.pdbx_description
1 polymer ?
#
loop_
_entity_poly.entity_id
_entity_poly.type
_entity_poly.pdbx_seq_one_letter_code
_entity_poly.pdbx_strand_id
1 'polypeptide(L)'
;MTEKQARFLRAKMLGALMREARLEAGKSLKETASAIGTGSSTLSSYEHGRKSISLPELEILAYHFDVPLHHFLAPSADELEMEREINPEIMVTLRQRMIGAMLRRSRNEKDVSIRQFADQVDMPPSRVSAYERGERPIPIPDLESLLNALEIPMEEFMNKDGPVGEWHRDQRAFEQFTKFSPELRDFFDQPGNEPYLRIAARLSKLNLEDLESVLEAMKGLLA
;
A
#
# COMPACT_ATOMS: atom_id res chain seq x y z
N MET A 1 -17.86 -29.28 -22.28
CA MET A 1 -16.93 -29.80 -21.24
C MET A 1 -17.76 -30.59 -20.25
N THR A 2 -17.35 -31.80 -19.84
CA THR A 2 -18.08 -32.55 -18.80
C THR A 2 -17.77 -31.99 -17.40
N GLU A 3 -18.68 -32.12 -16.44
CA GLU A 3 -18.49 -31.66 -15.06
C GLU A 3 -17.22 -32.25 -14.40
N LYS A 4 -16.89 -33.50 -14.74
CA LYS A 4 -15.66 -34.17 -14.30
C LYS A 4 -14.39 -33.50 -14.86
N GLN A 5 -14.41 -33.13 -16.14
CA GLN A 5 -13.30 -32.40 -16.77
C GLN A 5 -13.16 -30.98 -16.20
N ALA A 6 -14.27 -30.30 -15.92
CA ALA A 6 -14.26 -28.97 -15.30
C ALA A 6 -13.64 -29.00 -13.89
N ARG A 7 -14.05 -29.95 -13.05
CA ARG A 7 -13.47 -30.15 -11.72
C ARG A 7 -11.97 -30.47 -11.77
N PHE A 8 -11.55 -31.30 -12.72
CA PHE A 8 -10.13 -31.63 -12.91
C PHE A 8 -9.31 -30.41 -13.35
N LEU A 9 -9.79 -29.64 -14.33
CA LEU A 9 -9.12 -28.43 -14.79
C LEU A 9 -9.00 -27.41 -13.64
N ARG A 10 -10.08 -27.21 -12.88
CA ARG A 10 -10.08 -26.31 -11.72
C ARG A 10 -9.08 -26.72 -10.65
N ALA A 11 -8.97 -28.02 -10.35
CA ALA A 11 -7.98 -28.53 -9.39
C ALA A 11 -6.53 -28.29 -9.85
N LYS A 12 -6.28 -28.37 -11.16
CA LYS A 12 -4.96 -28.06 -11.74
C LYS A 12 -4.62 -26.57 -11.64
N MET A 13 -5.58 -25.70 -11.98
CA MET A 13 -5.41 -24.24 -11.84
C MET A 13 -5.19 -23.85 -10.39
N LEU A 14 -5.99 -24.38 -9.47
CA LEU A 14 -5.84 -24.13 -8.03
C LEU A 14 -4.45 -24.55 -7.53
N GLY A 15 -4.01 -25.75 -7.90
CA GLY A 15 -2.70 -26.25 -7.52
C GLY A 15 -1.55 -25.38 -8.05
N ALA A 16 -1.68 -24.86 -9.28
CA ALA A 16 -0.69 -23.94 -9.85
C ALA A 16 -0.62 -22.63 -9.06
N LEU A 17 -1.76 -22.00 -8.76
CA LEU A 17 -1.83 -20.77 -7.96
C LEU A 17 -1.24 -20.98 -6.55
N MET A 18 -1.58 -22.08 -5.89
CA MET A 18 -1.01 -22.42 -4.58
C MET A 18 0.52 -22.54 -4.62
N ARG A 19 1.06 -23.14 -5.69
CA ARG A 19 2.50 -23.29 -5.88
C ARG A 19 3.18 -21.95 -6.14
N GLU A 20 2.58 -21.12 -6.98
CA GLU A 20 3.04 -19.77 -7.29
C GLU A 20 3.11 -18.91 -6.04
N ALA A 21 2.00 -18.76 -5.32
CA ALA A 21 1.93 -18.01 -4.06
C ALA A 21 2.93 -18.53 -3.02
N ARG A 22 3.15 -19.85 -2.93
CA ARG A 22 4.17 -20.42 -2.04
C ARG A 22 5.58 -19.97 -2.42
N LEU A 23 5.90 -19.97 -3.71
CA LEU A 23 7.21 -19.58 -4.22
C LEU A 23 7.46 -18.09 -4.06
N GLU A 24 6.46 -17.25 -4.31
CA GLU A 24 6.51 -15.80 -4.06
C GLU A 24 6.72 -15.48 -2.59
N ALA A 25 6.03 -16.20 -1.70
CA ALA A 25 6.24 -16.10 -0.26
C ALA A 25 7.59 -16.68 0.21
N GLY A 26 8.40 -17.28 -0.69
CA GLY A 26 9.71 -17.84 -0.36
C GLY A 26 9.67 -19.13 0.48
N LYS A 27 8.55 -19.86 0.48
CA LYS A 27 8.30 -20.94 1.44
C LYS A 27 8.58 -22.33 0.89
N SER A 28 9.10 -23.20 1.76
CA SER A 28 9.37 -24.59 1.38
C SER A 28 8.12 -25.47 1.44
N LEU A 29 8.07 -26.54 0.64
CA LEU A 29 7.00 -27.55 0.71
C LEU A 29 6.84 -28.15 2.12
N LYS A 30 7.93 -28.28 2.88
CA LYS A 30 7.89 -28.86 4.23
C LYS A 30 7.26 -27.90 5.23
N GLU A 31 7.68 -26.65 5.19
CA GLU A 31 7.15 -25.58 6.02
C GLU A 31 5.65 -25.36 5.78
N THR A 32 5.26 -25.16 4.52
CA THR A 32 3.85 -24.94 4.16
C THR A 32 2.97 -26.14 4.54
N ALA A 33 3.44 -27.37 4.30
CA ALA A 33 2.66 -28.55 4.64
C ALA A 33 2.42 -28.63 6.15
N SER A 34 3.46 -28.35 6.95
CA SER A 34 3.32 -28.26 8.41
C SER A 34 2.36 -27.15 8.84
N ALA A 35 2.39 -25.99 8.18
CA ALA A 35 1.56 -24.85 8.52
C ALA A 35 0.06 -25.13 8.33
N ILE A 36 -0.30 -25.93 7.32
CA ILE A 36 -1.70 -26.31 7.04
C ILE A 36 -2.09 -27.67 7.64
N GLY A 37 -1.23 -28.27 8.46
CA GLY A 37 -1.52 -29.55 9.14
C GLY A 37 -1.48 -30.79 8.25
N THR A 38 -0.72 -30.76 7.14
CA THR A 38 -0.61 -31.87 6.19
C THR A 38 0.85 -32.34 5.97
N GLY A 39 1.03 -33.39 5.16
CA GLY A 39 2.34 -33.88 4.76
C GLY A 39 2.82 -33.27 3.44
N SER A 40 4.15 -33.13 3.25
CA SER A 40 4.72 -32.55 2.02
C SER A 40 4.32 -33.29 0.74
N SER A 41 4.10 -34.61 0.81
CA SER A 41 3.59 -35.41 -0.31
C SER A 41 2.14 -35.09 -0.66
N THR A 42 1.31 -34.79 0.35
CA THR A 42 -0.08 -34.34 0.18
C THR A 42 -0.11 -32.93 -0.39
N LEU A 43 0.66 -31.99 0.16
CA LEU A 43 0.78 -30.64 -0.41
C LEU A 43 1.27 -30.65 -1.85
N SER A 44 2.31 -31.45 -2.16
CA SER A 44 2.77 -31.63 -3.54
C SER A 44 1.66 -32.18 -4.44
N SER A 45 0.81 -33.08 -3.91
CA SER A 45 -0.33 -33.61 -4.66
C SER A 45 -1.41 -32.54 -4.89
N TYR A 46 -1.61 -31.60 -3.96
CA TYR A 46 -2.46 -30.42 -4.13
C TYR A 46 -1.91 -29.49 -5.22
N GLU A 47 -0.64 -29.09 -5.13
CA GLU A 47 0.01 -28.20 -6.11
C GLU A 47 0.01 -28.75 -7.54
N HIS A 48 0.02 -30.07 -7.70
CA HIS A 48 -0.07 -30.72 -9.01
C HIS A 48 -1.51 -31.04 -9.43
N GLY A 49 -2.54 -30.63 -8.68
CA GLY A 49 -3.95 -30.93 -8.95
C GLY A 49 -4.28 -32.42 -9.02
N ARG A 50 -3.51 -33.26 -8.31
CA ARG A 50 -3.73 -34.72 -8.19
C ARG A 50 -4.67 -35.05 -7.04
N LYS A 51 -4.66 -34.23 -6.00
CA LYS A 51 -5.65 -34.19 -4.92
C LYS A 51 -6.18 -32.76 -4.81
N SER A 52 -7.38 -32.61 -4.29
CA SER A 52 -7.96 -31.30 -4.00
C SER A 52 -7.72 -30.94 -2.55
N ILE A 53 -7.29 -29.70 -2.31
CA ILE A 53 -7.25 -29.08 -0.99
C ILE A 53 -8.69 -28.80 -0.53
N SER A 54 -8.94 -28.88 0.77
CA SER A 54 -10.19 -28.45 1.38
C SER A 54 -10.21 -26.94 1.63
N LEU A 55 -11.39 -26.37 1.88
CA LEU A 55 -11.51 -24.94 2.17
C LEU A 55 -10.73 -24.53 3.44
N PRO A 56 -10.81 -25.23 4.60
CA PRO A 56 -10.02 -24.86 5.77
C PRO A 56 -8.50 -24.93 5.55
N GLU A 57 -8.02 -25.95 4.83
CA GLU A 57 -6.60 -26.03 4.47
C GLU A 57 -6.20 -24.84 3.56
N LEU A 58 -7.07 -24.43 2.63
CA LEU A 58 -6.84 -23.30 1.73
C LEU A 58 -6.89 -21.96 2.46
N GLU A 59 -7.79 -21.80 3.44
CA GLU A 59 -7.88 -20.61 4.30
C GLU A 59 -6.60 -20.42 5.13
N ILE A 60 -6.12 -21.50 5.77
CA ILE A 60 -4.86 -21.46 6.53
C ILE A 60 -3.67 -21.24 5.59
N LEU A 61 -3.69 -21.79 4.38
CA LEU A 61 -2.67 -21.56 3.37
C LEU A 61 -2.62 -20.10 2.94
N ALA A 62 -3.78 -19.51 2.62
CA ALA A 62 -3.94 -18.12 2.23
C ALA A 62 -3.44 -17.17 3.33
N TYR A 63 -3.88 -17.41 4.58
CA TYR A 63 -3.39 -16.70 5.76
C TYR A 63 -1.88 -16.85 5.93
N HIS A 64 -1.36 -18.08 5.78
CA HIS A 64 0.06 -18.32 5.91
C HIS A 64 0.86 -17.57 4.86
N PHE A 65 0.35 -17.39 3.64
CA PHE A 65 1.05 -16.69 2.56
C PHE A 65 0.82 -15.18 2.53
N ASP A 66 -0.05 -14.65 3.40
CA ASP A 66 -0.52 -13.26 3.33
C ASP A 66 -1.17 -12.92 1.97
N VAL A 67 -1.89 -13.90 1.40
CA VAL A 67 -2.60 -13.78 0.12
C VAL A 67 -4.11 -13.86 0.38
N PRO A 68 -4.93 -12.94 -0.16
CA PRO A 68 -6.37 -13.00 0.03
C PRO A 68 -6.98 -14.31 -0.50
N LEU A 69 -7.92 -14.92 0.26
CA LEU A 69 -8.54 -16.19 -0.13
C LEU A 69 -9.21 -16.15 -1.52
N HIS A 70 -9.76 -14.99 -1.90
CA HIS A 70 -10.43 -14.82 -3.19
C HIS A 70 -9.47 -15.01 -4.38
N HIS A 71 -8.18 -14.70 -4.25
CA HIS A 71 -7.16 -14.97 -5.27
C HIS A 71 -7.18 -16.45 -5.71
N PHE A 72 -7.35 -17.37 -4.74
CA PHE A 72 -7.43 -18.79 -5.05
C PHE A 72 -8.80 -19.24 -5.55
N LEU A 73 -9.88 -18.60 -5.07
CA LEU A 73 -11.26 -19.02 -5.33
C LEU A 73 -11.83 -18.49 -6.65
N ALA A 74 -11.55 -17.22 -6.95
CA ALA A 74 -12.02 -16.48 -8.11
C ALA A 74 -10.93 -15.47 -8.54
N PRO A 75 -9.79 -15.95 -9.10
CA PRO A 75 -8.74 -15.06 -9.58
C PRO A 75 -9.33 -14.12 -10.63
N SER A 76 -9.40 -12.83 -10.32
CA SER A 76 -9.80 -11.80 -11.28
C SER A 76 -8.68 -11.58 -12.29
N ALA A 77 -9.04 -11.34 -13.56
CA ALA A 77 -8.07 -11.01 -14.61
C ALA A 77 -7.24 -9.76 -14.26
N ASP A 78 -7.82 -8.85 -13.47
CA ASP A 78 -7.21 -7.58 -13.05
C ASP A 78 -5.99 -7.77 -12.12
N GLU A 79 -5.88 -8.90 -11.40
CA GLU A 79 -4.73 -9.18 -10.51
C GLU A 79 -3.44 -9.47 -11.29
N LEU A 80 -3.54 -9.79 -12.59
CA LEU A 80 -2.42 -10.14 -13.45
C LEU A 80 -1.77 -8.93 -14.16
N GLU A 81 -2.36 -7.72 -14.06
CA GLU A 81 -1.97 -6.58 -14.91
C GLU A 81 -1.19 -5.46 -14.19
N MET A 82 -0.86 -5.59 -12.91
CA MET A 82 -0.13 -4.53 -12.18
C MET A 82 1.40 -4.61 -12.27
N GLU A 83 1.96 -5.04 -13.39
CA GLU A 83 3.35 -4.72 -13.71
C GLU A 83 3.42 -3.34 -14.37
N ARG A 84 3.34 -2.28 -13.55
CA ARG A 84 3.74 -0.96 -14.02
C ARG A 84 5.26 -0.99 -14.20
N GLU A 85 5.70 -1.09 -15.44
CA GLU A 85 7.11 -1.12 -15.82
C GLU A 85 7.76 0.25 -15.48
N ILE A 86 8.31 0.35 -14.28
CA ILE A 86 9.00 1.54 -13.79
C ILE A 86 10.50 1.31 -13.96
N ASN A 87 11.20 2.21 -14.64
CA ASN A 87 12.67 2.21 -14.62
C ASN A 87 13.17 2.76 -13.26
N PRO A 88 13.75 1.92 -12.37
CA PRO A 88 14.07 2.35 -11.01
C PRO A 88 15.19 3.39 -10.98
N GLU A 89 16.16 3.30 -11.89
CA GLU A 89 17.33 4.19 -11.92
C GLU A 89 16.93 5.64 -12.26
N ILE A 90 16.07 5.80 -13.26
CA ILE A 90 15.52 7.11 -13.65
C ILE A 90 14.71 7.70 -12.50
N MET A 91 13.84 6.89 -11.87
CA MET A 91 12.99 7.33 -10.76
C MET A 91 13.79 7.78 -9.54
N VAL A 92 14.78 7.00 -9.11
CA VAL A 92 15.64 7.34 -7.97
C VAL A 92 16.40 8.64 -8.24
N THR A 93 17.00 8.76 -9.43
CA THR A 93 17.77 9.95 -9.81
C THR A 93 16.90 11.20 -9.86
N LEU A 94 15.71 11.11 -10.46
CA LEU A 94 14.76 12.23 -10.51
C LEU A 94 14.31 12.63 -9.10
N ARG A 95 13.95 11.66 -8.26
CA ARG A 95 13.50 11.91 -6.89
C ARG A 95 14.59 12.57 -6.05
N GLN A 96 15.84 12.12 -6.17
CA GLN A 96 16.98 12.73 -5.49
C GLN A 96 17.14 14.21 -5.83
N ARG A 97 17.04 14.58 -7.11
CA ARG A 97 17.11 15.99 -7.54
C ARG A 97 15.96 16.81 -6.99
N MET A 98 14.75 16.24 -6.95
CA MET A 98 13.58 16.90 -6.36
C MET A 98 13.77 17.14 -4.86
N ILE A 99 14.26 16.16 -4.10
CA ILE A 99 14.54 16.31 -2.65
C ILE A 99 15.56 17.44 -2.43
N GLY A 100 16.67 17.45 -3.19
CA GLY A 100 17.68 18.50 -3.09
C GLY A 100 17.11 19.90 -3.38
N ALA A 101 16.30 20.02 -4.44
CA ALA A 101 15.65 21.28 -4.79
C ALA A 101 14.66 21.74 -3.72
N MET A 102 13.90 20.82 -3.12
CA MET A 102 12.98 21.11 -2.01
C MET A 102 13.76 21.61 -0.78
N LEU A 103 14.85 20.95 -0.38
CA LEU A 103 15.71 21.42 0.71
C LEU A 103 16.25 22.83 0.46
N ARG A 104 16.78 23.07 -0.74
CA ARG A 104 17.30 24.39 -1.15
C ARG A 104 16.22 25.45 -1.05
N ARG A 105 15.02 25.13 -1.56
CA ARG A 105 13.87 26.03 -1.52
C ARG A 105 13.50 26.36 -0.09
N SER A 106 13.29 25.35 0.76
CA SER A 106 12.94 25.51 2.17
C SER A 106 13.98 26.30 2.96
N ARG A 107 15.28 26.07 2.73
CA ARG A 107 16.35 26.87 3.33
C ARG A 107 16.27 28.34 2.90
N ASN A 108 16.06 28.60 1.61
CA ASN A 108 15.95 29.96 1.09
C ASN A 108 14.68 30.67 1.60
N GLU A 109 13.55 29.98 1.73
CA GLU A 109 12.31 30.53 2.29
C GLU A 109 12.47 30.94 3.77
N LYS A 110 13.43 30.34 4.49
CA LYS A 110 13.83 30.72 5.85
C LYS A 110 14.99 31.71 5.91
N ASP A 111 15.44 32.24 4.76
CA ASP A 111 16.59 33.16 4.64
C ASP A 111 17.90 32.68 5.29
N VAL A 112 18.09 31.36 5.42
CA VAL A 112 19.30 30.78 6.03
C VAL A 112 20.37 30.60 4.95
N SER A 113 21.57 31.12 5.18
CA SER A 113 22.69 30.88 4.25
C SER A 113 23.17 29.42 4.32
N ILE A 114 23.77 28.92 3.24
CA ILE A 114 24.28 27.54 3.23
C ILE A 114 25.35 27.29 4.29
N ARG A 115 26.13 28.31 4.69
CA ARG A 115 27.14 28.18 5.75
C ARG A 115 26.47 28.01 7.11
N GLN A 116 25.53 28.90 7.44
CA GLN A 116 24.76 28.81 8.69
C GLN A 116 24.01 27.48 8.80
N PHE A 117 23.40 27.03 7.70
CA PHE A 117 22.68 25.76 7.68
C PHE A 117 23.61 24.57 7.89
N ALA A 118 24.75 24.57 7.21
CA ALA A 118 25.76 23.52 7.33
C ALA A 118 26.38 23.48 8.74
N ASP A 119 26.64 24.64 9.35
CA ASP A 119 27.13 24.74 10.72
C ASP A 119 26.08 24.21 11.72
N GLN A 120 24.78 24.49 11.50
CA GLN A 120 23.69 24.03 12.35
C GLN A 120 23.54 22.50 12.37
N VAL A 121 23.83 21.83 11.24
CA VAL A 121 23.74 20.36 11.13
C VAL A 121 25.09 19.64 11.24
N ASP A 122 26.15 20.36 11.63
CA ASP A 122 27.52 19.84 11.73
C ASP A 122 28.00 19.12 10.44
N MET A 123 27.80 19.77 9.29
CA MET A 123 28.23 19.27 7.98
C MET A 123 29.11 20.28 7.24
N PRO A 124 30.03 19.84 6.37
CA PRO A 124 30.73 20.75 5.48
C PRO A 124 29.75 21.47 4.53
N PRO A 125 29.89 22.80 4.29
CA PRO A 125 29.02 23.53 3.37
C PRO A 125 28.99 22.93 1.95
N SER A 126 30.11 22.35 1.50
CA SER A 126 30.19 21.66 0.21
C SER A 126 29.30 20.41 0.14
N ARG A 127 29.14 19.67 1.25
CA ARG A 127 28.28 18.49 1.34
C ARG A 127 26.81 18.87 1.23
N VAL A 128 26.37 19.85 2.03
CA VAL A 128 25.00 20.40 1.96
C VAL A 128 24.71 20.94 0.57
N SER A 129 25.69 21.59 -0.07
CA SER A 129 25.55 22.10 -1.43
C SER A 129 25.36 21.00 -2.48
N ALA A 130 26.09 19.89 -2.37
CA ALA A 130 25.94 18.73 -3.25
C ALA A 130 24.58 18.05 -3.08
N TYR A 131 24.08 17.98 -1.83
CA TYR A 131 22.73 17.50 -1.53
C TYR A 131 21.65 18.40 -2.18
N GLU A 132 21.72 19.71 -1.99
CA GLU A 132 20.77 20.67 -2.57
C GLU A 132 20.73 20.67 -4.10
N ARG A 133 21.85 20.33 -4.76
CA ARG A 133 21.91 20.20 -6.23
C ARG A 133 21.48 18.82 -6.73
N GLY A 134 21.27 17.85 -5.84
CA GLY A 134 20.99 16.47 -6.18
C GLY A 134 22.18 15.73 -6.81
N GLU A 135 23.40 16.28 -6.70
CA GLU A 135 24.63 15.65 -7.19
C GLU A 135 25.04 14.44 -6.35
N ARG A 136 24.56 14.39 -5.10
CA ARG A 136 24.83 13.31 -4.16
C ARG A 136 23.53 12.87 -3.48
N PRO A 137 23.30 11.55 -3.31
CA PRO A 137 22.18 11.06 -2.51
C PRO A 137 22.35 11.50 -1.06
N ILE A 138 21.23 11.85 -0.42
CA ILE A 138 21.19 12.26 0.98
C ILE A 138 20.89 11.01 1.81
N PRO A 139 21.80 10.55 2.68
CA PRO A 139 21.49 9.50 3.65
C PRO A 139 20.30 9.91 4.53
N ILE A 140 19.47 8.95 4.94
CA ILE A 140 18.28 9.26 5.78
C ILE A 140 18.65 10.01 7.07
N PRO A 141 19.68 9.64 7.85
CA PRO A 141 20.04 10.40 9.05
C PRO A 141 20.47 11.84 8.75
N ASP A 142 21.17 12.06 7.63
CA ASP A 142 21.55 13.39 7.18
C ASP A 142 20.29 14.19 6.80
N LEU A 143 19.34 13.57 6.08
CA LEU A 143 18.08 14.19 5.71
C LEU A 143 17.25 14.55 6.96
N GLU A 144 17.13 13.64 7.93
CA GLU A 144 16.47 13.91 9.21
C GLU A 144 17.08 15.11 9.94
N SER A 145 18.42 15.18 10.01
CA SER A 145 19.12 16.32 10.62
C SER A 145 18.84 17.63 9.88
N LEU A 146 18.85 17.61 8.54
CA LEU A 146 18.56 18.78 7.69
C LEU A 146 17.11 19.25 7.85
N LEU A 147 16.15 18.31 7.86
CA LEU A 147 14.74 18.61 8.01
C LEU A 147 14.38 19.11 9.42
N ASN A 148 14.99 18.52 10.46
CA ASN A 148 14.84 18.99 11.83
C ASN A 148 15.38 20.42 12.00
N ALA A 149 16.54 20.73 11.42
CA ALA A 149 17.11 22.08 11.42
C ALA A 149 16.24 23.10 10.67
N LEU A 150 15.50 22.64 9.64
CA LEU A 150 14.50 23.44 8.94
C LEU A 150 13.10 23.34 9.55
N GLU A 151 12.89 22.60 10.64
CA GLU A 151 11.59 22.35 11.28
C GLU A 151 10.51 21.89 10.30
N ILE A 152 10.88 21.03 9.34
CA ILE A 152 9.96 20.48 8.34
C ILE A 152 9.75 18.99 8.62
N PRO A 153 8.50 18.49 8.66
CA PRO A 153 8.24 17.06 8.80
C PRO A 153 8.70 16.27 7.57
N MET A 154 9.19 15.04 7.79
CA MET A 154 9.65 14.11 6.73
C MET A 154 8.55 13.83 5.69
N GLU A 155 7.29 13.86 6.13
CA GLU A 155 6.09 13.65 5.33
C GLU A 155 5.99 14.61 4.13
N GLU A 156 6.48 15.84 4.27
CA GLU A 156 6.51 16.83 3.19
C GLU A 156 7.44 16.41 2.05
N PHE A 157 8.46 15.60 2.37
CA PHE A 157 9.47 15.08 1.44
C PHE A 157 9.17 13.66 0.96
N MET A 158 8.06 13.04 1.34
CA MET A 158 7.65 11.75 0.75
C MET A 158 7.16 11.93 -0.69
N ASN A 159 7.33 10.90 -1.53
CA ASN A 159 6.77 10.93 -2.88
C ASN A 159 5.23 10.89 -2.81
N LYS A 160 4.58 11.88 -3.42
CA LYS A 160 3.11 11.97 -3.51
C LYS A 160 2.61 11.66 -4.92
N ASP A 161 3.49 11.45 -5.90
CA ASP A 161 3.11 11.30 -7.30
C ASP A 161 3.53 9.95 -7.89
N GLY A 162 2.85 9.58 -8.98
CA GLY A 162 3.09 8.35 -9.72
C GLY A 162 2.79 7.08 -8.92
N PRO A 163 3.19 5.90 -9.45
CA PRO A 163 2.82 4.61 -8.87
C PRO A 163 3.27 4.41 -7.42
N VAL A 164 4.47 4.87 -7.07
CA VAL A 164 5.00 4.75 -5.70
C VAL A 164 4.24 5.66 -4.73
N GLY A 165 3.88 6.88 -5.17
CA GLY A 165 3.10 7.81 -4.36
C GLY A 165 1.65 7.34 -4.15
N GLU A 166 1.04 6.74 -5.18
CA GLU A 166 -0.25 6.03 -5.09
C GLU A 166 -0.19 4.90 -4.07
N TRP A 167 0.80 4.01 -4.21
CA TRP A 167 0.99 2.88 -3.29
C TRP A 167 1.12 3.32 -1.82
N HIS A 168 1.91 4.36 -1.54
CA HIS A 168 2.01 4.91 -0.18
C HIS A 168 0.70 5.51 0.34
N ARG A 169 -0.14 6.08 -0.52
CA ARG A 169 -1.46 6.58 -0.11
C ARG A 169 -2.38 5.42 0.25
N ASP A 170 -2.40 4.38 -0.58
CA ASP A 170 -3.25 3.22 -0.36
C ASP A 170 -2.86 2.50 0.93
N GLN A 171 -1.55 2.34 1.18
CA GLN A 171 -1.04 1.77 2.42
C GLN A 171 -1.49 2.57 3.65
N ARG A 172 -1.35 3.90 3.62
CA ARG A 172 -1.81 4.76 4.72
C ARG A 172 -3.33 4.71 4.89
N ALA A 173 -4.09 4.68 3.80
CA ALA A 173 -5.55 4.59 3.85
C ALA A 173 -5.97 3.26 4.50
N PHE A 174 -5.33 2.16 4.13
CA PHE A 174 -5.57 0.85 4.73
C PHE A 174 -5.20 0.83 6.22
N GLU A 175 -4.05 1.38 6.60
CA GLU A 175 -3.68 1.51 8.02
C GLU A 175 -4.71 2.29 8.84
N GLN A 176 -5.29 3.37 8.29
CA GLN A 176 -6.35 4.11 8.97
C GLN A 176 -7.66 3.31 9.03
N PHE A 177 -8.01 2.62 7.94
CA PHE A 177 -9.18 1.74 7.90
C PHE A 177 -9.11 0.66 8.99
N THR A 178 -7.94 0.04 9.21
CA THR A 178 -7.80 -0.98 10.28
C THR A 178 -8.00 -0.44 11.70
N LYS A 179 -7.87 0.88 11.90
CA LYS A 179 -8.10 1.55 13.20
C LYS A 179 -9.56 1.88 13.45
N PHE A 180 -10.44 1.77 12.47
CA PHE A 180 -11.88 1.98 12.66
C PHE A 180 -12.49 0.91 13.56
N SER A 181 -13.57 1.27 14.24
CA SER A 181 -14.33 0.32 15.05
C SER A 181 -14.87 -0.82 14.17
N PRO A 182 -15.12 -2.02 14.74
CA PRO A 182 -15.70 -3.13 13.99
C PRO A 182 -16.97 -2.72 13.24
N GLU A 183 -17.85 -1.93 13.87
CA GLU A 183 -19.11 -1.49 13.29
C GLU A 183 -18.91 -0.61 12.03
N LEU A 184 -17.91 0.28 12.04
CA LEU A 184 -17.60 1.11 10.87
C LEU A 184 -16.93 0.32 9.75
N ARG A 185 -16.12 -0.69 10.10
CA ARG A 185 -15.52 -1.60 9.10
C ARG A 185 -16.59 -2.46 8.45
N ASP A 186 -17.51 -3.01 9.24
CA ASP A 186 -18.66 -3.78 8.73
C ASP A 186 -19.57 -2.92 7.85
N PHE A 187 -19.78 -1.65 8.21
CA PHE A 187 -20.51 -0.70 7.37
C PHE A 187 -19.82 -0.46 6.04
N PHE A 188 -18.49 -0.32 6.03
CA PHE A 188 -17.70 -0.10 4.82
C PHE A 188 -17.66 -1.34 3.91
N ASP A 189 -17.62 -2.55 4.48
CA ASP A 189 -17.52 -3.81 3.73
C ASP A 189 -18.78 -4.10 2.87
N GLN A 190 -19.91 -3.43 3.15
CA GLN A 190 -21.15 -3.60 2.40
C GLN A 190 -21.18 -2.69 1.16
N PRO A 191 -21.18 -3.22 -0.08
CA PRO A 191 -21.19 -2.39 -1.30
C PRO A 191 -22.41 -1.47 -1.41
N GLY A 192 -23.55 -1.89 -0.84
CA GLY A 192 -24.77 -1.07 -0.78
C GLY A 192 -24.62 0.20 0.06
N ASN A 193 -23.56 0.32 0.87
CA ASN A 193 -23.33 1.49 1.71
C ASN A 193 -22.55 2.61 1.02
N GLU A 194 -22.03 2.38 -0.19
CA GLU A 194 -21.29 3.37 -0.97
C GLU A 194 -22.04 4.72 -1.13
N PRO A 195 -23.37 4.78 -1.39
CA PRO A 195 -24.09 6.04 -1.48
C PRO A 195 -24.03 6.87 -0.19
N TYR A 196 -24.05 6.23 0.99
CA TYR A 196 -23.95 6.91 2.27
C TYR A 196 -22.55 7.49 2.49
N LEU A 197 -21.51 6.74 2.14
CA LEU A 197 -20.12 7.22 2.19
C LEU A 197 -19.92 8.42 1.25
N ARG A 198 -20.52 8.39 0.06
CA ARG A 198 -20.50 9.52 -0.88
C ARG A 198 -21.20 10.75 -0.31
N ILE A 199 -22.31 10.58 0.40
CA ILE A 199 -23.00 11.68 1.09
C ILE A 199 -22.11 12.24 2.21
N ALA A 200 -21.56 11.39 3.07
CA ALA A 200 -20.67 11.81 4.15
C ALA A 200 -19.47 12.63 3.62
N ALA A 201 -18.84 12.18 2.53
CA ALA A 201 -17.73 12.89 1.88
C ALA A 201 -18.13 14.21 1.22
N ARG A 202 -19.41 14.40 0.85
CA ARG A 202 -19.93 15.68 0.36
C ARG A 202 -20.23 16.62 1.52
N LEU A 203 -20.88 16.11 2.57
CA LEU A 203 -21.21 16.88 3.77
C LEU A 203 -19.93 17.44 4.44
N SER A 204 -18.85 16.68 4.47
CA SER A 204 -17.57 17.13 5.05
C SER A 204 -16.92 18.32 4.32
N LYS A 205 -17.42 18.68 3.13
CA LYS A 205 -16.92 19.83 2.35
C LYS A 205 -17.77 21.09 2.50
N LEU A 206 -18.92 20.97 3.16
CA LEU A 206 -19.83 22.10 3.38
C LEU A 206 -19.33 22.96 4.55
N ASN A 207 -19.66 24.26 4.50
CA ASN A 207 -19.44 25.14 5.65
C ASN A 207 -20.58 24.95 6.67
N LEU A 208 -20.47 25.62 7.83
CA LEU A 208 -21.45 25.48 8.91
C LEU A 208 -22.86 25.94 8.51
N GLU A 209 -22.97 27.04 7.78
CA GLU A 209 -24.25 27.61 7.33
C GLU A 209 -24.97 26.64 6.37
N ASP A 210 -24.23 26.04 5.44
CA ASP A 210 -24.75 25.04 4.50
C ASP A 210 -25.23 23.78 5.24
N LEU A 211 -24.51 23.34 6.27
CA LEU A 211 -24.91 22.19 7.10
C LEU A 211 -26.19 22.47 7.91
N GLU A 212 -26.32 23.67 8.48
CA GLU A 212 -27.55 24.08 9.19
C GLU A 212 -28.76 24.13 8.25
N SER A 213 -28.58 24.64 7.04
CA SER A 213 -29.63 24.65 6.01
C SER A 213 -30.09 23.23 5.63
N VAL A 214 -29.15 22.29 5.46
CA VAL A 214 -29.47 20.87 5.21
C VAL A 214 -30.22 20.26 6.39
N LEU A 215 -29.80 20.55 7.63
CA LEU A 215 -30.46 20.06 8.84
C LEU A 215 -31.92 20.54 8.93
N GLU A 216 -32.17 21.82 8.68
CA GLU A 216 -33.53 22.39 8.70
C GLU A 216 -34.41 21.80 7.59
N ALA A 217 -33.86 21.62 6.39
CA ALA A 217 -34.57 20.94 5.30
C ALA A 217 -34.94 19.48 5.67
N MET A 218 -34.04 18.75 6.33
CA MET A 218 -34.31 17.37 6.79
C MET A 218 -35.36 17.33 7.91
N LYS A 219 -35.31 18.26 8.88
CA LYS A 219 -36.34 18.36 9.93
C LYS A 219 -37.73 18.60 9.33
N GLY A 220 -37.82 19.44 8.30
CA GLY A 220 -39.08 19.72 7.60
C GLY A 220 -39.65 18.52 6.82
N LEU A 221 -38.81 17.55 6.43
CA LEU A 221 -39.24 16.30 5.76
C LEU A 221 -39.69 15.21 6.74
N LEU A 222 -39.28 15.30 8.01
CA LEU A 222 -39.58 14.32 9.05
C LEU A 222 -40.76 14.73 9.96
N ALA A 223 -41.30 15.94 9.78
CA ALA A 223 -42.45 16.50 10.49
C ALA A 223 -43.76 16.29 9.71
#